data_AF-A0A349GAT4-F1
#
_entry.id   AF-A0A349GAT4-F1
#
_cell.length_a   1.000
_cell.length_b   1.000
_cell.length_c   1.000
_cell.angle_alpha   90.00
_cell.angle_beta   90.00
_cell.angle_gamma   90.00
#
_symmetry.space_group_name_H-M   'P 1'
#
loop_
_entity.id
_entity.type
_entity.pdbx_description
1 polymer ?
#
loop_
_entity_poly.entity_id
_entity_poly.type
_entity_poly.pdbx_seq_one_letter_code
_entity_poly.pdbx_strand_id
1 'polypeptide(L)' 'IERKWYVVDADGKTLGRLAAEVAKILRGKHKPIYTPHVDCGDFVIVVNAEKIKVTGKKMDQKMYRWHTGYV' A
#
# COMPACT_ATOMS: atom_id res chain seq x y z
N ILE A 1 -7.32 -4.81 21.14
CA ILE A 1 -7.05 -4.00 19.93
C ILE A 1 -8.23 -4.19 19.01
N GLU A 2 -8.97 -3.12 18.74
CA GLU A 2 -10.06 -3.16 17.77
C GLU A 2 -9.52 -2.80 16.39
N ARG A 3 -9.79 -3.66 15.41
CA ARG A 3 -9.36 -3.50 14.02
C ARG A 3 -10.57 -3.12 13.19
N LYS A 4 -10.45 -2.04 12.42
CA LYS A 4 -11.46 -1.56 11.49
C LYS A 4 -11.12 -2.01 10.08
N TRP A 5 -12.15 -2.01 9.24
CA TRP A 5 -12.03 -2.27 7.81
C TRP A 5 -12.14 -0.96 7.04
N TYR A 6 -11.20 -0.75 6.13
CA TYR A 6 -11.19 0.39 5.21
C TYR A 6 -11.28 -0.11 3.78
N VAL A 7 -12.04 0.60 2.95
CA VAL A 7 -12.09 0.39 1.50
C VAL A 7 -11.48 1.61 0.83
N VAL A 8 -10.51 1.38 -0.05
CA VAL A 8 -9.75 2.43 -0.72
C VAL A 8 -9.83 2.23 -2.23
N ASP A 9 -10.29 3.26 -2.94
CA ASP A 9 -10.30 3.29 -4.40
C ASP A 9 -8.95 3.77 -4.95
N ALA A 10 -8.32 2.94 -5.79
CA ALA A 10 -7.04 3.24 -6.42
C ALA A 10 -7.17 4.04 -7.71
N ASP A 11 -8.38 4.24 -8.25
CA ASP A 11 -8.58 4.95 -9.51
C ASP A 11 -8.04 6.40 -9.45
N GLY A 12 -7.19 6.73 -10.41
CA GLY A 12 -6.58 8.06 -10.52
C GLY A 12 -5.53 8.40 -9.45
N LYS A 13 -5.28 7.51 -8.48
CA LYS A 13 -4.29 7.73 -7.42
C LYS A 13 -2.87 7.41 -7.89
N THR A 14 -1.89 8.16 -7.40
CA THR A 14 -0.48 7.87 -7.67
C THR A 14 0.01 6.69 -6.84
N LEU A 15 0.55 5.66 -7.48
CA LEU A 15 0.95 4.40 -6.83
C LEU A 15 1.77 4.58 -5.54
N GLY A 16 2.82 5.40 -5.59
CA GLY A 16 3.68 5.61 -4.41
C GLY A 16 2.99 6.31 -3.25
N ARG A 17 2.10 7.28 -3.53
CA ARG A 17 1.37 8.03 -2.50
C ARG A 17 0.31 7.15 -1.83
N LEU A 18 -0.43 6.40 -2.65
CA LEU A 18 -1.43 5.46 -2.16
C LEU A 18 -0.79 4.40 -1.26
N ALA A 19 0.30 3.77 -1.73
CA ALA A 19 1.00 2.74 -0.99
C ALA A 19 1.55 3.24 0.37
N ALA A 20 2.06 4.47 0.42
CA ALA A 20 2.59 5.05 1.66
C ALA A 20 1.49 5.23 2.73
N GLU A 21 0.32 5.75 2.34
CA GLU A 21 -0.82 5.92 3.25
C GLU A 21 -1.38 4.57 3.69
N VAL A 22 -1.56 3.63 2.76
CA VAL A 22 -2.04 2.27 3.10
C VAL A 22 -1.07 1.59 4.07
N ALA A 23 0.25 1.69 3.85
CA ALA A 23 1.24 1.14 4.77
C ALA A 23 1.18 1.77 6.18
N LYS A 24 0.85 3.06 6.29
CA LYS A 24 0.66 3.75 7.58
C LYS A 24 -0.56 3.21 8.33
N ILE A 25 -1.65 2.92 7.60
CA ILE A 25 -2.88 2.35 8.16
C ILE A 25 -2.65 0.90 8.60
N LEU A 26 -2.05 0.07 7.73
CA LEU A 26 -1.71 -1.32 8.03
C LEU A 26 -0.78 -1.44 9.24
N ARG A 27 0.13 -0.49 9.45
CA ARG A 27 1.02 -0.48 10.64
C ARG A 27 0.34 0.06 11.91
N GLY A 28 -0.84 0.68 11.79
CA GLY A 28 -1.53 1.32 12.92
C GLY A 28 -0.90 2.64 13.37
N LYS A 29 0.04 3.21 12.60
CA LYS A 29 0.76 4.47 12.93
C LYS A 29 -0.15 5.70 13.01
N HIS A 30 -1.38 5.59 12.53
CA HIS A 30 -2.38 6.65 12.62
C HIS A 30 -3.14 6.62 13.95
N LYS A 31 -3.03 5.53 14.74
CA LYS A 31 -3.64 5.42 16.07
C LYS A 31 -2.64 5.82 17.16
N PRO A 32 -3.08 6.48 18.23
CA PRO A 32 -2.22 6.85 19.36
C PRO A 32 -1.71 5.62 20.15
N ILE A 33 -2.38 4.47 19.99
CA ILE A 33 -1.98 3.18 20.60
C ILE A 33 -0.87 2.45 19.82
N TYR A 34 -0.24 3.10 18.85
CA TYR A 34 0.82 2.50 18.05
C TYR A 34 1.98 2.06 18.93
N THR A 35 2.31 0.77 18.84
CA THR A 35 3.42 0.17 19.56
C THR A 35 4.23 -0.66 18.58
N PRO A 36 5.55 -0.44 18.41
CA PRO A 36 6.33 -1.07 17.34
C PRO A 36 6.35 -2.61 17.36
N HIS A 37 6.19 -3.23 18.53
CA HIS A 37 6.21 -4.69 18.71
C HIS A 37 4.80 -5.33 18.64
N VAL A 38 3.74 -4.53 18.50
CA VAL A 38 2.35 -5.01 18.46
C VAL A 38 1.69 -4.59 17.16
N ASP A 39 0.98 -5.53 16.53
CA ASP A 39 0.17 -5.22 15.35
C ASP A 39 -1.14 -4.51 15.75
N CYS A 40 -1.07 -3.18 15.79
CA CYS A 40 -2.19 -2.26 16.03
C CYS A 40 -2.87 -1.79 14.73
N GLY A 41 -2.57 -2.42 13.60
CA GLY A 41 -3.07 -2.08 12.28
C GLY A 41 -4.57 -2.24 12.06
N ASP A 42 -5.03 -1.71 10.95
CA ASP A 42 -6.37 -1.93 10.41
C ASP A 42 -6.31 -2.66 9.07
N PHE A 43 -7.42 -3.25 8.66
CA PHE A 43 -7.53 -3.94 7.38
C PHE A 43 -7.89 -2.97 6.27
N VAL A 44 -7.26 -3.14 5.11
CA VAL A 44 -7.47 -2.28 3.94
C VAL A 44 -7.79 -3.14 2.73
N ILE A 45 -8.93 -2.89 2.11
CA ILE A 45 -9.34 -3.46 0.82
C ILE A 45 -9.10 -2.39 -0.24
N VAL A 46 -8.31 -2.71 -1.26
CA VAL A 46 -8.04 -1.81 -2.39
C VAL A 46 -8.86 -2.26 -3.59
N VAL A 47 -9.67 -1.35 -4.15
CA VAL A 47 -10.49 -1.60 -5.35
C VAL A 47 -9.93 -0.82 -6.56
N ASN A 48 -10.26 -1.26 -7.78
CA ASN A 48 -9.81 -0.65 -9.04
C ASN A 48 -8.28 -0.50 -9.19
N ALA A 49 -7.52 -1.47 -8.66
CA ALA A 49 -6.05 -1.43 -8.67
C ALA A 49 -5.43 -1.31 -10.07
N GLU A 50 -6.14 -1.76 -11.11
CA GLU A 50 -5.71 -1.65 -12.52
C GLU A 50 -5.64 -0.20 -13.03
N LYS A 51 -6.43 0.73 -12.45
CA LYS A 51 -6.54 2.13 -12.88
C LYS A 51 -5.56 3.07 -12.16
N ILE A 52 -4.60 2.50 -11.44
CA ILE A 52 -3.63 3.27 -10.65
C ILE A 52 -2.69 4.03 -11.58
N LYS A 53 -2.39 5.28 -11.22
CA LYS A 53 -1.51 6.15 -12.02
C LYS A 53 -0.07 6.09 -11.54
N VAL A 54 0.86 6.13 -12.48
CA VAL A 54 2.27 6.43 -12.24
C VAL A 54 2.67 7.65 -13.06
N THR A 55 3.61 8.44 -12.55
CA THR A 55 4.01 9.70 -13.19
C THR A 55 5.12 9.51 -14.20
N GLY A 56 5.12 10.32 -15.27
CA GLY A 56 6.16 10.32 -16.29
C GLY A 56 6.20 9.03 -17.13
N LYS A 57 7.40 8.65 -17.60
CA LYS A 57 7.62 7.44 -18.43
C LYS A 57 7.69 6.13 -17.63
N LYS A 58 7.26 6.16 -16.36
CA LYS A 58 7.40 5.01 -15.45
C LYS A 58 6.52 3.83 -15.84
N MET A 59 5.44 4.02 -16.58
CA MET A 59 4.65 2.89 -17.10
C MET A 59 5.52 2.00 -18.00
N ASP A 60 6.30 2.61 -18.89
CA ASP A 60 7.06 1.88 -19.91
C ASP A 60 8.46 1.48 -19.42
N GLN A 61 9.06 2.30 -18.55
CA GLN A 61 10.46 2.14 -18.13
C GLN A 61 10.64 1.32 -16.85
N LYS A 62 9.57 1.07 -16.09
CA LYS A 62 9.69 0.37 -14.81
C LYS A 62 9.80 -1.14 -15.02
N MET A 63 11.04 -1.64 -15.02
CA MET A 63 11.32 -3.07 -14.99
C MET A 63 11.25 -3.60 -13.55
N TYR A 64 10.37 -4.56 -13.30
CA TYR A 64 10.39 -5.34 -12.07
C TYR A 64 11.36 -6.51 -12.24
N ARG A 65 12.42 -6.53 -11.43
CA ARG A 65 13.42 -7.60 -11.44
C ARG A 65 13.20 -8.52 -10.25
N TRP A 66 13.27 -9.81 -10.51
CA TRP A 66 13.21 -10.89 -9.54
C TRP A 66 14.24 -11.93 -9.98
N HIS A 67 14.88 -12.59 -9.03
CA HIS A 67 15.80 -13.68 -9.31
C HIS A 67 15.23 -14.94 -8.66
N THR A 68 15.11 -16.03 -9.42
CA THR A 68 14.53 -17.30 -8.95
C THR A 68 15.45 -18.04 -7.98
N GLY A 69 16.74 -17.69 -7.94
CA GLY A 69 17.73 -18.35 -7.10
C GLY A 69 18.40 -19.56 -7.75
N TYR A 70 17.97 -19.94 -8.96
CA TYR A 70 18.60 -20.98 -9.76
C TYR A 70 19.60 -20.37 -10.74
N VAL A 71 20.72 -21.07 -10.96
CA VAL A 71 21.71 -20.76 -12.01
C VAL A 71 21.23 -21.35 -13.33
#